data_AF-A0A520K2I1-F1
#
_entry.id   AF-A0A520K2I1-F1
#
_cell.length_a   1.000
_cell.length_b   1.000
_cell.length_c   1.000
_cell.angle_alpha   90.00
_cell.angle_beta   90.00
_cell.angle_gamma   90.00
#
_symmetry.space_group_name_H-M   'P 1'
#
loop_
_entity.id
_entity.type
_entity.pdbx_description
1 polymer ?
#
loop_
_entity_poly.entity_id
_entity_poly.type
_entity_poly.pdbx_seq_one_letter_code
_entity_poly.pdbx_strand_id
1 'polypeptide(L)'
;MLNPDYHLLLNICYGPWIPKIQKDVWRRAYAKFQSIGDIRKLEDEDISNLDLRFSWQRERIKKMRDYLRKESISFRDFLTRLKGLNGIEMRDKFREIMGGSSTKVYSTFIRDFMEKDDVFPIDSRVYSMRNKLGLPKDEKIMIKLCRDLEISPSLFEGFLYRFKEEFCDKNKYAECPIRDECWCSKIEKYCCKI
;
A
#
# COMPACT_ATOMS: atom_id res chain seq x y z
N MET A 1 14.96 16.96 -2.76
CA MET A 1 14.17 15.81 -2.28
C MET A 1 13.22 16.33 -1.22
N LEU A 2 11.90 16.17 -1.42
CA LEU A 2 10.91 16.47 -0.37
C LEU A 2 11.27 15.68 0.90
N ASN A 3 10.95 16.24 2.06
CA ASN A 3 11.27 15.62 3.34
C ASN A 3 10.51 14.27 3.47
N PRO A 4 11.23 13.13 3.65
CA PRO A 4 10.63 11.80 3.63
C PRO A 4 9.58 11.57 4.72
N ASP A 5 9.65 12.33 5.81
CA ASP A 5 8.64 12.30 6.87
C ASP A 5 7.25 12.69 6.33
N TYR A 6 7.18 13.65 5.39
CA TYR A 6 5.93 13.99 4.71
C TYR A 6 5.40 12.84 3.86
N HIS A 7 6.27 12.08 3.20
CA HIS A 7 5.87 10.94 2.39
C HIS A 7 5.31 9.81 3.25
N LEU A 8 5.91 9.56 4.42
CA LEU A 8 5.38 8.58 5.36
C LEU A 8 4.01 9.02 5.87
N LEU A 9 3.86 10.28 6.27
CA LEU A 9 2.59 10.81 6.73
C LEU A 9 1.51 10.74 5.62
N LEU A 10 1.86 11.15 4.40
CA LEU A 10 0.99 11.07 3.22
C LEU A 10 0.50 9.63 3.02
N ASN A 11 1.41 8.67 2.98
CA ASN A 11 1.06 7.26 2.81
C ASN A 11 0.15 6.72 3.92
N ILE A 12 0.37 7.14 5.18
CA ILE A 12 -0.49 6.75 6.32
C ILE A 12 -1.89 7.37 6.20
N CYS A 13 -2.01 8.61 5.69
CA CYS A 13 -3.29 9.29 5.50
C CYS A 13 -4.21 8.61 4.46
N TYR A 14 -3.65 7.88 3.51
CA TYR A 14 -4.40 7.20 2.45
C TYR A 14 -5.11 5.94 2.98
N GLY A 15 -6.39 6.10 3.32
CA GLY A 15 -7.30 5.01 3.65
C GLY A 15 -8.26 4.65 2.49
N PRO A 16 -9.22 3.74 2.71
CA PRO A 16 -10.12 3.20 1.68
C PRO A 16 -11.26 4.17 1.31
N TRP A 17 -10.94 5.45 1.09
CA TRP A 17 -11.92 6.52 0.84
C TRP A 17 -11.89 7.00 -0.60
N ILE A 18 -12.93 7.76 -0.98
CA ILE A 18 -12.90 8.54 -2.21
C ILE A 18 -11.77 9.58 -2.18
N PRO A 19 -11.18 9.93 -3.34
CA PRO A 19 -10.02 10.84 -3.41
C PRO A 19 -10.22 12.18 -2.71
N LYS A 20 -11.43 12.74 -2.72
CA LYS A 20 -11.75 13.99 -2.02
C LYS A 20 -11.46 13.89 -0.51
N ILE A 21 -11.91 12.83 0.14
CA ILE A 21 -11.69 12.61 1.57
C ILE A 21 -10.21 12.36 1.87
N GLN A 22 -9.51 11.60 1.03
CA GLN A 22 -8.06 11.38 1.17
C GLN A 22 -7.29 12.70 1.15
N LYS A 23 -7.58 13.56 0.16
CA LYS A 23 -6.98 14.91 0.04
C LYS A 23 -7.29 15.78 1.26
N ASP A 24 -8.53 15.75 1.75
CA ASP A 24 -8.94 16.54 2.90
C ASP A 24 -8.23 16.11 4.20
N VAL A 25 -8.10 14.80 4.44
CA VAL A 25 -7.35 14.27 5.60
C VAL A 25 -5.88 14.67 5.49
N TRP A 26 -5.26 14.46 4.33
CA TRP A 26 -3.87 14.86 4.10
C TRP A 26 -3.65 16.35 4.34
N ARG A 27 -4.50 17.21 3.78
CA ARG A 27 -4.37 18.67 3.94
C ARG A 27 -4.37 19.10 5.41
N ARG A 28 -5.24 18.52 6.24
CA ARG A 28 -5.33 18.86 7.67
C ARG A 28 -4.15 18.28 8.47
N ALA A 29 -3.75 17.05 8.19
CA ALA A 29 -2.57 16.43 8.81
C ALA A 29 -1.28 17.19 8.44
N TYR A 30 -1.12 17.53 7.16
CA TYR A 30 0.03 18.29 6.65
C TYR A 30 0.14 19.67 7.30
N ALA A 31 -0.96 20.43 7.37
CA ALA A 31 -0.94 21.77 7.97
C ALA A 31 -0.43 21.76 9.42
N LYS A 32 -0.77 20.71 10.19
CA LYS A 32 -0.32 20.54 11.58
C LYS A 32 1.13 20.04 11.64
N PHE A 33 1.52 19.15 10.73
CA PHE A 33 2.86 18.59 10.72
C PHE A 33 3.92 19.53 10.11
N GLN A 34 3.53 20.47 9.26
CA GLN A 34 4.46 21.33 8.51
C GLN A 34 5.37 22.17 9.41
N SER A 35 4.87 22.64 10.56
CA SER A 35 5.66 23.40 11.53
C SER A 35 6.68 22.52 12.29
N ILE A 36 6.41 21.22 12.40
CA ILE A 36 7.23 20.25 13.13
C ILE A 36 8.28 19.64 12.19
N GLY A 37 7.83 19.16 11.02
CA GLY A 37 8.66 18.66 9.92
C GLY A 37 9.53 17.44 10.26
N ASP A 38 9.36 16.82 11.41
CA ASP A 38 10.18 15.69 11.87
C ASP A 38 9.33 14.79 12.75
N ILE A 39 9.12 13.54 12.32
CA ILE A 39 8.29 12.58 13.06
C ILE A 39 8.81 12.37 14.48
N ARG A 40 10.11 12.52 14.71
CA ARG A 40 10.75 12.35 16.03
C ARG A 40 10.36 13.47 17.00
N LYS A 41 9.89 14.61 16.51
CA LYS A 41 9.50 15.75 17.34
C LYS A 41 8.01 15.75 17.69
N LEU A 42 7.23 14.83 17.12
CA LEU A 42 5.81 14.71 17.41
C LEU A 42 5.58 14.20 18.84
N GLU A 43 4.93 14.98 19.68
CA GLU A 43 4.44 14.49 20.96
C GLU A 43 3.12 13.72 20.79
N ASP A 44 2.71 13.03 21.86
CA ASP A 44 1.48 12.24 21.85
C ASP A 44 0.23 13.08 21.57
N GLU A 45 0.23 14.32 22.05
CA GLU A 45 -0.79 15.32 21.78
C GLU A 45 -0.79 15.73 20.30
N ASP A 46 0.38 15.98 19.70
CA ASP A 46 0.50 16.32 18.28
C ASP A 46 -0.09 15.21 17.39
N ILE A 47 0.27 13.95 17.67
CA ILE A 47 -0.21 12.79 16.91
C ILE A 47 -1.72 12.61 17.05
N SER A 48 -2.26 12.84 18.25
CA SER A 48 -3.71 12.80 18.49
C SER A 48 -4.41 13.90 17.69
N ASN A 49 -3.76 15.06 17.56
CA ASN A 49 -4.25 16.21 16.83
C ASN A 49 -4.04 16.13 15.32
N LEU A 50 -3.28 15.19 14.74
CA LEU A 50 -3.09 15.06 13.27
C LEU A 50 -4.39 14.79 12.47
N ASP A 51 -5.54 14.67 13.14
CA ASP A 51 -6.87 14.45 12.55
C ASP A 51 -6.93 13.22 11.63
N LEU A 52 -6.21 12.18 12.06
CA LEU A 52 -6.22 10.88 11.44
C LEU A 52 -7.53 10.17 11.79
N ARG A 53 -8.11 9.45 10.83
CA ARG A 53 -9.43 8.85 10.99
C ARG A 53 -9.41 7.56 11.82
N PHE A 54 -8.29 6.85 11.83
CA PHE A 54 -8.17 5.56 12.49
C PHE A 54 -7.10 5.54 13.58
N SER A 55 -7.35 4.76 14.63
CA SER A 55 -6.38 4.51 15.70
C SER A 55 -5.08 3.91 15.16
N TRP A 56 -5.17 2.94 14.25
CA TRP A 56 -3.98 2.29 13.67
C TRP A 56 -3.05 3.28 12.95
N GLN A 57 -3.57 4.38 12.39
CA GLN A 57 -2.75 5.41 11.74
C GLN A 57 -1.88 6.13 12.78
N ARG A 58 -2.50 6.53 13.91
CA ARG A 58 -1.79 7.15 15.04
C ARG A 58 -0.77 6.20 15.65
N GLU A 59 -1.16 4.96 15.92
CA GLU A 59 -0.28 3.95 16.50
C GLU A 59 0.97 3.70 15.65
N ARG A 60 0.80 3.64 14.32
CA ARG A 60 1.91 3.47 13.38
C ARG A 60 2.90 4.63 13.42
N ILE A 61 2.40 5.87 13.49
CA ILE A 61 3.25 7.06 13.63
C ILE A 61 3.98 7.05 14.97
N LYS A 62 3.28 6.75 16.08
CA LYS A 62 3.88 6.63 17.42
C LYS A 62 5.02 5.61 17.41
N LYS A 63 4.78 4.40 16.90
CA LYS A 63 5.80 3.35 16.83
C LYS A 63 7.02 3.74 16.00
N MET A 64 6.81 4.37 14.83
CA MET A 64 7.93 4.87 14.03
C MET A 64 8.70 5.97 14.76
N ARG A 65 8.01 6.96 15.35
CA ARG A 65 8.64 8.00 16.18
C ARG A 65 9.48 7.38 17.30
N ASP A 66 8.90 6.47 18.07
CA ASP A 66 9.53 5.89 19.25
C ASP A 66 10.78 5.09 18.85
N TYR A 67 10.70 4.35 17.73
CA TYR A 67 11.85 3.67 17.14
C TYR A 67 12.94 4.67 16.73
N LEU A 68 12.62 5.73 15.98
CA LEU A 68 13.60 6.71 15.54
C LEU A 68 14.25 7.46 16.71
N ARG A 69 13.48 7.77 17.77
CA ARG A 69 13.99 8.35 19.02
C ARG A 69 14.96 7.40 19.72
N LYS A 70 14.55 6.13 19.89
CA LYS A 70 15.36 5.10 20.55
C LYS A 70 16.68 4.87 19.82
N GLU A 71 16.63 4.77 18.50
CA GLU A 71 17.81 4.53 17.66
C GLU A 71 18.63 5.81 17.42
N SER A 72 18.17 6.96 17.89
CA SER A 72 18.82 8.27 17.69
C SER A 72 19.13 8.58 16.22
N ILE A 73 18.23 8.23 15.30
CA ILE A 73 18.38 8.45 13.86
C ILE A 73 17.24 9.29 13.30
N SER A 74 17.47 10.00 12.19
CA SER A 74 16.35 10.62 11.44
C SER A 74 15.62 9.58 10.60
N PHE A 75 14.39 9.89 10.15
CA PHE A 75 13.70 9.00 9.22
C PHE A 75 14.45 8.87 7.88
N ARG A 76 15.13 9.94 7.43
CA ARG A 76 16.02 9.89 6.27
C ARG A 76 17.19 8.91 6.46
N ASP A 77 17.81 8.88 7.64
CA ASP A 77 18.90 7.95 7.93
C ASP A 77 18.39 6.51 7.98
N PHE A 78 17.21 6.30 8.57
CA PHE A 78 16.52 5.02 8.54
C PHE A 78 16.31 4.54 7.09
N LEU A 79 15.74 5.38 6.21
CA LEU A 79 15.55 5.02 4.79
C LEU A 79 16.89 4.75 4.08
N THR A 80 17.94 5.47 4.44
CA THR A 80 19.29 5.27 3.89
C THR A 80 19.84 3.89 4.26
N ARG A 81 19.64 3.44 5.52
CA ARG A 81 20.00 2.09 5.96
C ARG A 81 19.25 1.00 5.21
N LEU A 82 18.01 1.26 4.81
CA LEU A 82 17.21 0.30 4.05
C LEU A 82 17.65 0.15 2.59
N LYS A 83 18.36 1.10 1.98
CA LYS A 83 18.63 1.11 0.52
C LYS A 83 19.30 -0.16 -0.02
N GLY A 84 20.11 -0.84 0.80
CA GLY A 84 20.76 -2.11 0.46
C GLY A 84 19.84 -3.32 0.47
N LEU A 85 18.60 -3.17 0.95
CA LEU A 85 17.61 -4.23 1.01
C LEU A 85 16.75 -4.27 -0.25
N ASN A 86 16.19 -5.44 -0.51
CA ASN A 86 15.12 -5.64 -1.48
C ASN A 86 13.78 -5.13 -0.86
N GLY A 87 12.78 -4.83 -1.69
CA GLY A 87 11.52 -4.24 -1.27
C GLY A 87 10.73 -5.09 -0.27
N ILE A 88 10.79 -6.42 -0.37
CA ILE A 88 10.18 -7.33 0.61
C ILE A 88 10.86 -7.22 1.97
N GLU A 89 12.19 -7.16 2.00
CA GLU A 89 12.97 -6.97 3.24
C GLU A 89 12.68 -5.61 3.87
N MET A 90 12.61 -4.55 3.05
CA MET A 90 12.19 -3.21 3.51
C MET A 90 10.79 -3.26 4.13
N ARG A 91 9.83 -3.91 3.48
CA ARG A 91 8.45 -4.07 3.95
C ARG A 91 8.41 -4.79 5.28
N ASP A 92 9.19 -5.86 5.42
CA ASP A 92 9.27 -6.63 6.65
C ASP A 92 9.88 -5.79 7.79
N LYS A 93 10.86 -4.93 7.51
CA LYS A 93 11.39 -3.96 8.49
C LYS A 93 10.38 -2.91 8.90
N PHE A 94 9.63 -2.33 7.96
CA PHE A 94 8.53 -1.43 8.31
C PHE A 94 7.46 -2.11 9.16
N ARG A 95 7.10 -3.36 8.84
CA ARG A 95 6.14 -4.15 9.62
C ARG A 95 6.66 -4.49 11.02
N GLU A 96 7.95 -4.82 11.16
CA GLU A 96 8.60 -5.08 12.45
C GLU A 96 8.46 -3.87 13.39
N ILE A 97 8.70 -2.66 12.88
CA ILE A 97 8.64 -1.42 13.65
C ILE A 97 7.19 -0.97 13.90
N MET A 98 6.40 -0.83 12.83
CA MET A 98 5.09 -0.18 12.87
C MET A 98 3.93 -1.16 13.13
N GLY A 99 4.15 -2.47 12.97
CA GLY A 99 3.19 -3.55 13.26
C GLY A 99 2.04 -3.67 12.25
N GLY A 100 0.94 -4.31 12.66
CA GLY A 100 -0.28 -4.45 11.88
C GLY A 100 -0.30 -5.68 10.94
N SER A 101 -1.51 -6.19 10.69
CA SER A 101 -1.74 -7.40 9.91
C SER A 101 -1.66 -7.18 8.40
N SER A 102 -2.00 -5.99 7.91
CA SER A 102 -1.88 -5.63 6.50
C SER A 102 -0.54 -4.98 6.20
N THR A 103 0.15 -5.52 5.19
CA THR A 103 1.42 -5.00 4.67
C THR A 103 1.25 -3.97 3.57
N LYS A 104 0.02 -3.74 3.05
CA LYS A 104 -0.26 -2.83 1.93
C LYS A 104 0.41 -1.48 2.11
N VAL A 105 0.18 -0.84 3.26
CA VAL A 105 0.71 0.50 3.56
C VAL A 105 2.23 0.56 3.42
N TYR A 106 2.93 -0.52 3.78
CA TYR A 106 4.39 -0.58 3.66
C TYR A 106 4.82 -0.81 2.23
N SER A 107 4.23 -1.80 1.54
CA SER A 107 4.51 -2.08 0.13
C SER A 107 4.21 -0.86 -0.75
N THR A 108 3.12 -0.13 -0.51
CA THR A 108 2.78 1.10 -1.24
C THR A 108 3.82 2.19 -1.00
N PHE A 109 4.26 2.41 0.25
CA PHE A 109 5.31 3.39 0.52
C PHE A 109 6.61 3.08 -0.22
N ILE A 110 7.00 1.80 -0.20
CA ILE A 110 8.23 1.31 -0.83
C ILE A 110 8.16 1.47 -2.35
N ARG A 111 7.04 1.12 -2.97
CA ARG A 111 6.81 1.31 -4.40
C ARG A 111 6.84 2.80 -4.78
N ASP A 112 6.04 3.62 -4.09
CA ASP A 112 5.74 4.99 -4.52
C ASP A 112 6.82 6.01 -4.14
N PHE A 113 7.56 5.78 -3.04
CA PHE A 113 8.56 6.75 -2.53
C PHE A 113 9.98 6.22 -2.45
N MET A 114 10.17 4.89 -2.43
CA MET A 114 11.50 4.28 -2.49
C MET A 114 11.82 3.72 -3.88
N GLU A 115 10.85 3.76 -4.80
CA GLU A 115 10.98 3.33 -6.21
C GLU A 115 11.50 1.90 -6.35
N LYS A 116 11.11 1.02 -5.42
CA LYS A 116 11.46 -0.40 -5.43
C LYS A 116 10.31 -1.20 -6.01
N ASP A 117 10.59 -1.92 -7.09
CA ASP A 117 9.58 -2.66 -7.86
C ASP A 117 9.41 -4.13 -7.39
N ASP A 118 10.16 -4.55 -6.40
CA ASP A 118 10.09 -5.88 -5.79
C ASP A 118 9.16 -5.92 -4.57
N VAL A 119 8.02 -5.23 -4.69
CA VAL A 119 6.86 -5.29 -3.79
C VAL A 119 5.58 -5.37 -4.62
N PHE A 120 4.51 -5.95 -4.06
CA PHE A 120 3.24 -6.08 -4.76
C PHE A 120 2.09 -5.76 -3.79
N PRO A 121 1.73 -4.48 -3.60
CA PRO A 121 0.73 -4.08 -2.62
C PRO A 121 -0.62 -4.76 -2.88
N ILE A 122 -1.13 -5.52 -1.91
CA ILE A 122 -2.39 -6.27 -2.07
C ILE A 122 -3.48 -5.60 -1.24
N ASP A 123 -4.40 -4.94 -1.93
CA ASP A 123 -5.62 -4.40 -1.33
C ASP A 123 -6.86 -5.22 -1.68
N SER A 124 -8.05 -4.79 -1.25
CA SER A 124 -9.29 -5.52 -1.51
C SER A 124 -9.61 -5.67 -3.01
N ARG A 125 -9.22 -4.70 -3.85
CA ARG A 125 -9.43 -4.75 -5.30
C ARG A 125 -8.48 -5.74 -5.95
N VAL A 126 -7.19 -5.63 -5.64
CA VAL A 126 -6.16 -6.56 -6.14
C VAL A 126 -6.45 -7.99 -5.66
N TYR A 127 -6.82 -8.15 -4.39
CA TYR A 127 -7.24 -9.41 -3.80
C TYR A 127 -8.42 -10.04 -4.55
N SER A 128 -9.46 -9.24 -4.84
CA SER A 128 -10.63 -9.69 -5.59
C SER A 128 -10.24 -10.14 -6.99
N MET A 129 -9.46 -9.34 -7.72
CA MET A 129 -9.04 -9.67 -9.09
C MET A 129 -8.19 -10.92 -9.14
N ARG A 130 -7.21 -11.03 -8.26
CA ARG A 130 -6.41 -12.24 -8.14
C ARG A 130 -7.27 -13.48 -7.98
N ASN A 131 -8.24 -13.46 -7.07
CA ASN A 131 -9.08 -14.63 -6.82
C ASN A 131 -9.90 -14.98 -8.06
N LYS A 132 -10.43 -13.98 -8.77
CA LYS A 132 -11.14 -14.19 -10.04
C LYS A 132 -10.25 -14.76 -11.15
N LEU A 133 -8.96 -14.44 -11.14
CA LEU A 133 -8.02 -14.90 -12.16
C LEU A 133 -7.22 -16.14 -11.75
N GLY A 134 -7.48 -16.70 -10.56
CA GLY A 134 -6.72 -17.83 -10.04
C GLY A 134 -5.23 -17.52 -9.76
N LEU A 135 -4.90 -16.25 -9.51
CA LEU A 135 -3.51 -15.83 -9.28
C LEU A 135 -3.02 -16.18 -7.86
N PRO A 136 -1.70 -16.28 -7.63
CA PRO A 136 -1.12 -16.65 -6.33
C PRO A 136 -1.47 -15.73 -5.16
N LYS A 137 -1.84 -16.32 -4.01
CA LYS A 137 -2.24 -15.57 -2.80
C LYS A 137 -1.09 -14.86 -2.07
N ASP A 138 0.12 -15.38 -2.21
CA ASP A 138 1.30 -14.84 -1.54
C ASP A 138 1.98 -13.74 -2.37
N GLU A 139 2.37 -12.64 -1.71
CA GLU A 139 3.01 -11.49 -2.35
C GLU A 139 4.35 -11.86 -3.01
N LYS A 140 5.17 -12.71 -2.37
CA LYS A 140 6.46 -13.13 -2.93
C LYS A 140 6.27 -13.99 -4.17
N ILE A 141 5.26 -14.88 -4.16
CA ILE A 141 4.91 -15.68 -5.34
C ILE A 141 4.40 -14.79 -6.48
N MET A 142 3.60 -13.75 -6.18
CA MET A 142 3.18 -12.78 -7.20
C MET A 142 4.37 -12.06 -7.84
N ILE A 143 5.33 -11.60 -7.04
CA ILE A 143 6.54 -10.94 -7.54
C ILE A 143 7.36 -11.91 -8.40
N LYS A 144 7.52 -13.16 -7.95
CA LYS A 144 8.21 -14.19 -8.74
C LYS A 144 7.52 -14.42 -10.09
N LEU A 145 6.20 -14.59 -10.09
CA LEU A 145 5.42 -14.75 -11.32
C LEU A 145 5.62 -13.58 -12.28
N CYS A 146 5.62 -12.35 -11.77
CA CYS A 146 5.87 -11.16 -12.59
C CYS A 146 7.27 -11.19 -13.23
N ARG A 147 8.29 -11.57 -12.45
CA ARG A 147 9.68 -11.72 -12.95
C ARG A 147 9.81 -12.81 -14.00
N ASP A 148 9.20 -13.98 -13.77
CA ASP A 148 9.22 -15.11 -14.70
C ASP A 148 8.53 -14.74 -16.04
N LEU A 149 7.60 -13.79 -16.02
CA LEU A 149 6.91 -13.25 -17.18
C LEU A 149 7.53 -11.96 -17.73
N GLU A 150 8.67 -11.50 -17.19
CA GLU A 150 9.34 -10.24 -17.55
C GLU A 150 8.44 -8.99 -17.44
N ILE A 151 7.50 -9.01 -16.50
CA ILE A 151 6.57 -7.90 -16.22
C ILE A 151 6.96 -7.24 -14.89
N SER A 152 6.93 -5.91 -14.86
CA SER A 152 7.08 -5.14 -13.62
C SER A 152 5.93 -5.45 -12.63
N PRO A 153 6.21 -5.85 -11.38
CA PRO A 153 5.19 -6.06 -10.36
C PRO A 153 4.27 -4.85 -10.16
N SER A 154 4.81 -3.62 -10.16
CA SER A 154 3.99 -2.41 -10.03
C SER A 154 3.07 -2.17 -11.24
N LEU A 155 3.55 -2.42 -12.45
CA LEU A 155 2.71 -2.32 -13.65
C LEU A 155 1.58 -3.34 -13.64
N PHE A 156 1.86 -4.57 -13.22
CA PHE A 156 0.85 -5.62 -13.15
C PHE A 156 -0.18 -5.35 -12.04
N GLU A 157 0.24 -4.91 -10.86
CA GLU A 157 -0.68 -4.49 -9.80
C GLU A 157 -1.60 -3.35 -10.28
N GLY A 158 -1.03 -2.33 -10.91
CA GLY A 158 -1.79 -1.21 -11.48
C GLY A 158 -2.74 -1.65 -12.61
N PHE A 159 -2.35 -2.64 -13.41
CA PHE A 159 -3.23 -3.26 -14.41
C PHE A 159 -4.43 -3.94 -13.75
N LEU A 160 -4.21 -4.80 -12.74
CA LEU A 160 -5.31 -5.47 -12.03
C LEU A 160 -6.31 -4.46 -11.46
N TYR A 161 -5.79 -3.37 -10.90
CA TYR A 161 -6.61 -2.31 -10.34
C TYR A 161 -7.48 -1.63 -11.40
N ARG A 162 -6.88 -1.14 -12.50
CA ARG A 162 -7.61 -0.48 -13.60
C ARG A 162 -8.60 -1.43 -14.28
N PHE A 163 -8.18 -2.68 -14.49
CA PHE A 163 -9.02 -3.70 -15.10
C PHE A 163 -10.31 -3.94 -14.31
N LYS A 164 -10.21 -4.00 -12.98
CA LYS A 164 -11.39 -4.11 -12.11
C LYS A 164 -12.33 -2.92 -12.27
N GLU A 165 -11.80 -1.70 -12.23
CA GLU A 165 -12.58 -0.48 -12.33
C GLU A 165 -13.27 -0.33 -13.71
N GLU A 166 -12.60 -0.79 -14.76
CA GLU A 166 -13.12 -0.68 -16.12
C GLU A 166 -14.19 -1.73 -16.43
N PHE A 167 -13.95 -2.99 -16.08
CA PHE A 167 -14.81 -4.10 -16.49
C PHE A 167 -15.70 -4.63 -15.37
N CYS A 168 -15.16 -4.90 -14.20
CA CYS A 168 -15.92 -5.53 -13.11
C CYS A 168 -16.86 -4.55 -12.42
N ASP A 169 -16.38 -3.38 -12.02
CA ASP A 169 -17.15 -2.41 -11.24
C ASP A 169 -18.26 -1.74 -12.07
N LYS A 170 -18.07 -1.70 -13.40
CA LYS A 170 -19.06 -1.20 -14.36
C LYS A 170 -19.95 -2.30 -14.93
N ASN A 171 -19.84 -3.54 -14.46
CA ASN A 171 -20.57 -4.71 -14.97
C ASN A 171 -20.45 -4.93 -16.49
N LYS A 172 -19.32 -4.54 -17.09
CA LYS A 172 -19.03 -4.72 -18.53
C LYS A 172 -18.47 -6.12 -18.82
N TYR A 173 -19.11 -7.15 -18.29
CA TYR A 173 -18.63 -8.54 -18.39
C TYR A 173 -18.63 -9.06 -19.84
N ALA A 174 -19.60 -8.62 -20.66
CA ALA A 174 -19.68 -9.00 -22.06
C ALA A 174 -18.50 -8.46 -22.91
N GLU A 175 -17.94 -7.32 -22.49
CA GLU A 175 -16.80 -6.63 -23.15
C GLU A 175 -15.44 -7.02 -22.52
N CYS A 176 -15.45 -7.86 -21.48
CA CYS A 176 -14.24 -8.21 -20.73
C CYS A 176 -13.29 -9.07 -21.60
N PRO A 177 -12.06 -8.61 -21.89
CA PRO A 177 -11.15 -9.31 -22.80
C PRO A 177 -10.60 -10.64 -22.25
N ILE A 178 -10.73 -10.87 -20.94
CA ILE A 178 -10.32 -12.11 -20.27
C ILE A 178 -11.53 -12.88 -19.70
N ARG A 179 -12.71 -12.65 -20.29
CA ARG A 179 -13.96 -13.23 -19.79
C ARG A 179 -13.87 -14.74 -19.71
N ASP A 180 -13.38 -15.43 -20.73
CA ASP A 180 -13.38 -16.90 -20.81
C ASP A 180 -12.29 -17.54 -19.93
N GLU A 181 -11.27 -16.78 -19.54
CA GLU A 181 -10.19 -17.16 -18.66
C GLU A 181 -10.55 -16.98 -17.18
N CYS A 182 -11.45 -16.03 -16.89
CA CYS A 182 -11.91 -15.67 -15.55
C CYS A 182 -12.68 -16.81 -14.86
N TRP A 183 -12.36 -17.09 -13.59
CA TRP A 183 -13.06 -18.10 -12.80
C TRP A 183 -14.57 -17.80 -12.63
N CYS A 184 -14.97 -16.53 -12.62
CA CYS A 184 -16.39 -16.17 -12.51
C CYS A 184 -17.22 -16.71 -13.70
N SER A 185 -16.69 -16.64 -14.92
CA SER A 185 -17.40 -17.14 -16.12
C SER A 185 -17.40 -18.67 -16.18
N LYS A 186 -16.37 -19.31 -15.62
CA LYS A 186 -16.31 -20.77 -15.51
C LYS A 186 -17.38 -21.27 -14.54
N ILE A 187 -17.56 -20.63 -13.37
CA ILE A 187 -18.61 -21.02 -12.42
C ILE A 187 -20.01 -20.88 -13.03
N GLU A 188 -20.32 -19.81 -13.77
CA GLU A 188 -21.61 -19.68 -14.47
C GLU A 188 -21.81 -20.78 -15.52
N LYS A 189 -20.78 -21.15 -16.29
CA LYS A 189 -20.83 -22.28 -17.23
C LYS A 189 -21.05 -23.64 -16.55
N TYR A 190 -20.61 -23.82 -15.31
CA TYR A 190 -20.74 -25.08 -14.57
C TYR A 190 -21.94 -25.16 -13.61
N CYS A 191 -22.51 -24.03 -13.18
CA CYS A 191 -23.73 -24.00 -12.35
C CYS A 191 -25.04 -24.04 -13.17
N CYS A 192 -25.00 -23.81 -14.49
CA CYS A 192 -26.16 -23.98 -15.38
C CYS A 192 -26.29 -25.40 -15.98
N LYS A 193 -25.64 -26.41 -15.38
CA LYS A 193 -25.72 -27.83 -15.80
C LYS A 193 -26.17 -28.77 -14.67
N ILE A 194 -27.02 -28.31 -13.76
CA ILE A 194 -27.76 -29.16 -12.83
C ILE A 194 -29.25 -28.95 -13.06
#